data_AF-A0A7X2N006-F1
#
_entry.id   AF-A0A7X2N006-F1
#
_cell.length_a   1.000
_cell.length_b   1.000
_cell.length_c   1.000
_cell.angle_alpha   90.00
_cell.angle_beta   90.00
_cell.angle_gamma   90.00
#
_symmetry.space_group_name_H-M   'P 1'
#
loop_
_entity.id
_entity.type
_entity.pdbx_description
1 polymer ?
#
loop_
_entity_poly.entity_id
_entity_poly.type
_entity_poly.pdbx_seq_one_letter_code
_entity_poly.pdbx_strand_id
1 'polypeptide(L)'
;MSPYYKYKKESLKKKFNSAKETLCLMQGAIDEYNNTKSLYLKRAIIGYFQDFSECVIDMAETYLVMTENYVDGCSGIELINKSNIYGFIDTDLSRFLITVIKLRNRYTHDYYKREKVEEDILTYAVTKMHMMQMFLKVTEEKVTLECIMNN
;
A
#
# COMPACT_ATOMS: atom_id res chain seq x y z
N MET A 1 8.87 21.62 -17.57
CA MET A 1 9.13 20.98 -16.26
C MET A 1 10.63 20.99 -16.02
N SER A 2 11.12 21.45 -14.85
CA SER A 2 12.56 21.42 -14.58
C SER A 2 13.08 19.97 -14.55
N PRO A 3 14.37 19.72 -14.88
CA PRO A 3 14.93 18.37 -14.86
C PRO A 3 14.69 17.62 -13.54
N TYR A 4 14.75 18.33 -12.41
CA TYR A 4 14.50 17.79 -11.07
C TYR A 4 13.09 17.20 -10.90
N TYR A 5 12.06 17.90 -11.38
CA TYR A 5 10.68 17.42 -11.32
C TYR A 5 10.42 16.21 -12.22
N LYS A 6 11.14 16.11 -13.34
CA LYS A 6 11.10 14.94 -14.23
C LYS A 6 11.61 13.68 -13.51
N TYR A 7 12.76 13.78 -12.83
CA TYR A 7 13.34 12.66 -12.08
C TYR A 7 12.42 12.16 -10.95
N LYS A 8 11.79 13.06 -10.18
CA LYS A 8 10.86 12.65 -9.13
C LYS A 8 9.58 11.99 -9.69
N LYS A 9 9.04 12.49 -10.81
CA LYS A 9 7.87 11.86 -11.47
C LYS A 9 8.20 10.44 -11.98
N GLU A 10 9.37 10.26 -12.58
CA GLU A 10 9.86 8.93 -12.99
C GLU A 10 10.07 8.00 -11.79
N SER A 11 10.53 8.53 -10.64
CA SER A 11 10.64 7.77 -9.39
C SER A 11 9.28 7.32 -8.85
N LEU A 12 8.27 8.21 -8.86
CA LEU A 12 6.91 7.86 -8.43
C LEU A 12 6.31 6.76 -9.31
N LYS A 13 6.49 6.83 -10.63
CA LYS A 13 6.03 5.79 -11.57
C LYS A 13 6.69 4.43 -11.31
N LYS A 14 7.99 4.41 -10.99
CA LYS A 14 8.70 3.18 -10.60
C LYS A 14 8.11 2.57 -9.32
N LYS A 15 7.89 3.39 -8.30
CA LYS A 15 7.27 2.95 -7.02
C LYS A 15 5.87 2.39 -7.22
N PHE A 16 5.08 3.01 -8.09
CA PHE A 16 3.77 2.50 -8.47
C PHE A 16 3.84 1.12 -9.15
N ASN A 17 4.77 0.93 -10.08
CA ASN A 17 4.98 -0.36 -10.73
C ASN A 17 5.41 -1.44 -9.73
N SER A 18 6.32 -1.12 -8.80
CA SER A 18 6.72 -2.03 -7.73
C SER A 18 5.54 -2.42 -6.84
N ALA A 19 4.70 -1.45 -6.43
CA ALA A 19 3.49 -1.74 -5.67
C ALA A 19 2.55 -2.68 -6.43
N LYS A 20 2.46 -2.51 -7.76
CA LYS A 20 1.66 -3.38 -8.64
C LYS A 20 2.18 -4.80 -8.72
N GLU A 21 3.48 -4.97 -8.92
CA GLU A 21 4.12 -6.28 -8.93
C GLU A 21 3.93 -6.99 -7.59
N THR A 22 4.15 -6.29 -6.47
CA THR A 22 3.95 -6.84 -5.13
C THR A 22 2.52 -7.31 -4.90
N LEU A 23 1.51 -6.56 -5.32
CA LEU A 23 0.11 -6.99 -5.18
C LEU A 23 -0.24 -8.17 -6.08
N CYS A 24 0.32 -8.27 -7.29
CA CYS A 24 0.16 -9.45 -8.13
C CYS A 24 0.77 -10.70 -7.46
N LEU A 25 1.96 -10.58 -6.89
CA LEU A 25 2.60 -11.67 -6.15
C LEU A 25 1.77 -12.07 -4.92
N MET A 26 1.27 -11.09 -4.17
CA MET A 26 0.42 -11.34 -3.00
C MET A 26 -0.88 -12.04 -3.39
N GLN A 27 -1.54 -11.62 -4.47
CA GLN A 27 -2.75 -12.29 -4.99
C GLN A 27 -2.46 -13.75 -5.34
N GLY A 28 -1.40 -14.01 -6.12
CA GLY A 28 -1.03 -15.38 -6.48
C GLY A 28 -0.75 -16.25 -5.25
N ALA A 29 -0.06 -15.70 -4.24
CA ALA A 29 0.20 -16.40 -3.00
C ALA A 29 -1.09 -16.66 -2.18
N ILE A 30 -2.04 -15.72 -2.17
CA ILE A 30 -3.36 -15.91 -1.53
C ILE A 30 -4.14 -17.02 -2.23
N ASP A 31 -4.16 -17.03 -3.56
CA ASP A 31 -4.89 -18.03 -4.33
C ASP A 31 -4.36 -19.44 -4.05
N GLU A 32 -3.05 -19.62 -4.03
CA GLU A 32 -2.42 -20.89 -3.72
C GLU A 32 -2.56 -21.26 -2.22
N TYR A 33 -2.50 -20.27 -1.31
CA TYR A 33 -2.72 -20.48 0.11
C TYR A 33 -4.14 -20.98 0.40
N ASN A 34 -5.14 -20.48 -0.33
CA ASN A 34 -6.52 -20.90 -0.14
C ASN A 34 -6.73 -22.39 -0.42
N ASN A 35 -5.94 -22.97 -1.33
CA ASN A 35 -6.00 -24.39 -1.69
C ASN A 35 -5.13 -25.27 -0.78
N THR A 36 -3.94 -24.80 -0.39
CA THR A 36 -2.93 -25.63 0.29
C THR A 36 -2.86 -25.42 1.79
N LYS A 37 -3.29 -24.25 2.28
CA LYS A 37 -3.06 -23.76 3.65
C LYS A 37 -1.58 -23.79 4.06
N SER A 38 -0.66 -23.71 3.10
CA SER A 38 0.78 -23.78 3.32
C SER A 38 1.28 -22.64 4.22
N LEU A 39 2.05 -22.98 5.25
CA LEU A 39 2.70 -22.00 6.12
C LEU A 39 3.68 -21.10 5.34
N TYR A 40 4.36 -21.64 4.32
CA TYR A 40 5.27 -20.87 3.48
C TYR A 40 4.53 -19.78 2.72
N LEU A 41 3.35 -20.09 2.18
CA LEU A 41 2.52 -19.10 1.50
C LEU A 41 1.94 -18.07 2.46
N LYS A 42 1.51 -18.47 3.68
CA LYS A 42 1.14 -17.51 4.74
C LYS A 42 2.27 -16.51 4.98
N ARG A 43 3.51 -16.99 5.12
CA ARG A 43 4.69 -16.15 5.32
C ARG A 43 4.97 -15.23 4.12
N ALA A 44 4.82 -15.74 2.91
CA ALA A 44 4.96 -14.94 1.69
C ALA A 44 3.92 -13.81 1.62
N ILE A 45 2.64 -14.10 1.89
CA ILE A 45 1.55 -13.12 1.92
C ILE A 45 1.87 -11.99 2.92
N ILE A 46 2.32 -12.35 4.12
CA ILE A 46 2.68 -11.37 5.15
C ILE A 46 3.87 -10.52 4.68
N GLY A 47 4.88 -11.12 4.05
CA GLY A 47 6.02 -10.41 3.46
C GLY A 47 5.57 -9.40 2.39
N TYR A 48 4.79 -9.86 1.41
CA TYR A 48 4.25 -8.98 0.37
C TYR A 48 3.35 -7.87 0.92
N PHE A 49 2.61 -8.14 2.01
CA PHE A 49 1.85 -7.10 2.70
C PHE A 49 2.75 -6.02 3.30
N GLN A 50 3.88 -6.40 3.92
CA GLN A 50 4.86 -5.43 4.41
C GLN A 50 5.45 -4.61 3.26
N ASP A 51 5.89 -5.27 2.19
CA ASP A 51 6.48 -4.61 1.02
C ASP A 51 5.49 -3.65 0.35
N PHE A 52 4.22 -4.06 0.23
CA PHE A 52 3.15 -3.21 -0.28
C PHE A 52 2.95 -1.98 0.60
N SER A 53 2.89 -2.16 1.92
CA SER A 53 2.72 -1.05 2.85
C SER A 53 3.88 -0.04 2.77
N GLU A 54 5.10 -0.50 2.54
CA GLU A 54 6.26 0.36 2.34
C GLU A 54 6.16 1.13 1.02
N CYS A 55 5.77 0.46 -0.07
CA CYS A 55 5.55 1.12 -1.36
C CYS A 55 4.51 2.25 -1.25
N VAL A 56 3.44 2.05 -0.47
CA VAL A 56 2.43 3.08 -0.21
C VAL A 56 3.04 4.30 0.49
N ILE A 57 3.81 4.09 1.55
CA ILE A 57 4.47 5.16 2.31
C ILE A 57 5.44 5.93 1.40
N ASP A 58 6.26 5.20 0.66
CA ASP A 58 7.25 5.72 -0.28
C ASP A 58 6.62 6.59 -1.37
N MET A 59 5.44 6.19 -1.87
CA MET A 59 4.69 6.97 -2.87
C MET A 59 4.11 8.26 -2.26
N ALA A 60 3.54 8.17 -1.06
CA ALA A 60 3.02 9.33 -0.32
C ALA A 60 4.13 10.34 -0.03
N GLU A 61 5.28 9.88 0.45
CA GLU A 61 6.46 10.73 0.66
C GLU A 61 6.92 11.39 -0.64
N THR A 62 7.09 10.59 -1.71
CA THR A 62 7.55 11.11 -3.02
C THR A 62 6.60 12.18 -3.55
N TYR A 63 5.29 11.96 -3.44
CA TYR A 63 4.28 12.94 -3.85
C TYR A 63 4.40 14.25 -3.06
N LEU A 64 4.52 14.16 -1.74
CA LEU A 64 4.67 15.35 -0.88
C LEU A 64 5.97 16.09 -1.18
N VAL A 65 7.05 15.36 -1.45
CA VAL A 65 8.34 15.91 -1.87
C VAL A 65 8.28 16.54 -3.26
N MET A 66 7.44 16.04 -4.16
CA MET A 66 7.19 16.61 -5.49
C MET A 66 6.33 17.88 -5.45
N THR A 67 5.48 18.00 -4.45
CA THR A 67 4.53 19.12 -4.30
C THR A 67 4.97 20.15 -3.25
N GLU A 68 6.21 20.04 -2.75
CA GLU A 68 6.79 20.92 -1.72
C GLU A 68 6.00 20.93 -0.39
N ASN A 69 5.26 19.85 -0.12
CA ASN A 69 4.42 19.67 1.08
C ASN A 69 4.99 18.66 2.08
N TYR A 70 6.17 18.10 1.80
CA TYR A 70 6.86 17.18 2.69
C TYR A 70 7.44 17.92 3.90
N VAL A 71 7.32 17.28 5.07
CA VAL A 71 7.91 17.72 6.32
C VAL A 71 8.68 16.55 6.89
N ASP A 72 9.93 16.80 7.30
CA ASP A 72 10.80 15.76 7.83
C ASP A 72 10.26 15.16 9.13
N GLY A 73 10.54 13.87 9.37
CA GLY A 73 10.10 13.15 10.58
C GLY A 73 8.63 12.73 10.62
N CYS A 74 7.89 12.84 9.51
CA CYS A 74 6.51 12.33 9.45
C CYS A 74 6.48 10.80 9.56
N SER A 75 5.61 10.28 10.42
CA SER A 75 5.25 8.86 10.43
C SER A 75 4.50 8.46 9.15
N GLY A 76 4.47 7.16 8.84
CA GLY A 76 3.71 6.65 7.70
C GLY A 76 2.23 7.06 7.73
N ILE A 77 1.59 7.11 8.91
CA ILE A 77 0.20 7.57 9.03
C ILE A 77 0.07 9.06 8.68
N GLU A 78 1.01 9.90 9.14
CA GLU A 78 1.01 11.33 8.82
C GLU A 78 1.24 11.59 7.33
N LEU A 79 2.10 10.78 6.68
CA LEU A 79 2.31 10.85 5.23
C LEU A 79 1.03 10.54 4.46
N ILE A 80 0.25 9.54 4.86
CA ILE A 80 -1.06 9.24 4.23
C ILE A 80 -2.06 10.38 4.46
N ASN A 81 -2.14 10.91 5.68
CA ASN A 81 -3.05 12.02 5.99
C ASN A 81 -2.71 13.28 5.19
N LYS A 82 -1.43 13.65 5.13
CA LYS A 82 -0.97 14.79 4.31
C LYS A 82 -1.23 14.54 2.82
N SER A 83 -0.94 13.34 2.34
CA SER A 83 -1.22 12.96 0.95
C SER A 83 -2.71 13.08 0.60
N ASN A 84 -3.60 12.82 1.55
CA ASN A 84 -5.03 13.08 1.38
C ASN A 84 -5.35 14.58 1.30
N ILE A 85 -4.82 15.38 2.24
CA ILE A 85 -5.01 16.85 2.27
C ILE A 85 -4.56 17.49 0.96
N TYR A 86 -3.42 17.04 0.41
CA TYR A 86 -2.85 17.59 -0.83
C TYR A 86 -3.32 16.88 -2.10
N GLY A 87 -4.35 16.03 -2.02
CA GLY A 87 -5.06 15.51 -3.19
C GLY A 87 -4.38 14.36 -3.94
N PHE A 88 -3.39 13.68 -3.34
CA PHE A 88 -2.81 12.47 -3.92
C PHE A 88 -3.76 11.28 -3.82
N ILE A 89 -4.43 11.16 -2.68
CA ILE A 89 -5.26 10.00 -2.27
C ILE A 89 -6.61 10.53 -1.78
N ASP A 90 -7.73 9.96 -2.21
CA ASP A 90 -9.06 10.33 -1.68
C ASP A 90 -9.29 9.86 -0.22
N THR A 91 -10.35 10.36 0.42
CA THR A 91 -10.59 10.13 1.85
C THR A 91 -10.86 8.66 2.18
N ASP A 92 -11.53 7.93 1.30
CA ASP A 92 -11.86 6.53 1.53
C ASP A 92 -10.63 5.64 1.38
N LEU A 93 -9.82 5.92 0.36
CA LEU A 93 -8.54 5.26 0.18
C LEU A 93 -7.57 5.61 1.30
N SER A 94 -7.56 6.85 1.80
CA SER A 94 -6.76 7.25 2.96
C SER A 94 -7.10 6.40 4.19
N ARG A 95 -8.39 6.23 4.52
CA ARG A 95 -8.84 5.37 5.65
C ARG A 95 -8.39 3.93 5.48
N PHE A 96 -8.47 3.41 4.26
CA PHE A 96 -8.01 2.07 3.92
C PHE A 96 -6.50 1.93 4.17
N LEU A 97 -5.69 2.85 3.65
CA LEU A 97 -4.23 2.81 3.76
C LEU A 97 -3.76 3.03 5.19
N ILE A 98 -4.42 3.89 5.97
CA ILE A 98 -4.14 4.04 7.41
C ILE A 98 -4.27 2.68 8.14
N THR A 99 -5.26 1.86 7.76
CA THR A 99 -5.41 0.52 8.33
C THR A 99 -4.27 -0.40 7.92
N VAL A 100 -3.83 -0.35 6.65
CA VAL A 100 -2.65 -1.08 6.17
C VAL A 100 -1.41 -0.72 6.98
N ILE A 101 -1.14 0.57 7.18
CA ILE A 101 0.03 1.04 7.94
C ILE A 101 -0.07 0.65 9.42
N LYS A 102 -1.25 0.70 10.03
CA LYS A 102 -1.46 0.22 11.40
C LYS A 102 -1.14 -1.27 11.56
N LEU A 103 -1.56 -2.10 10.60
CA LEU A 103 -1.27 -3.54 10.63
C LEU A 103 0.23 -3.82 10.44
N ARG A 104 0.90 -3.12 9.52
CA ARG A 104 2.37 -3.14 9.36
C ARG A 104 3.07 -2.80 10.68
N ASN A 105 2.70 -1.69 11.30
CA ASN A 105 3.32 -1.23 12.54
C ASN A 105 3.11 -2.24 13.69
N ARG A 106 1.90 -2.81 13.81
CA ARG A 106 1.63 -3.88 14.78
C ARG A 106 2.52 -5.10 14.53
N TYR A 107 2.75 -5.49 13.29
CA TYR A 107 3.58 -6.67 12.98
C TYR A 107 5.03 -6.48 13.42
N THR A 108 5.56 -5.28 13.24
CA THR A 108 6.91 -4.91 13.65
C THR A 108 7.04 -4.74 15.16
N HIS A 109 6.07 -4.11 15.81
CA HIS A 109 6.20 -3.68 17.22
C HIS A 109 5.51 -4.60 18.24
N ASP A 110 4.39 -5.27 17.89
CA ASP A 110 3.68 -6.20 18.78
C ASP A 110 4.21 -7.64 18.69
N TYR A 111 5.53 -7.82 18.81
CA TYR A 111 6.16 -9.14 18.66
C TYR A 111 5.64 -10.19 19.66
N TYR A 112 5.18 -9.76 20.83
CA TYR A 112 4.57 -10.60 21.88
C TYR A 112 3.17 -11.13 21.52
N LYS A 113 2.54 -10.61 20.46
CA LYS A 113 1.24 -11.06 19.92
C LYS A 113 1.34 -11.39 18.43
N ARG A 114 2.55 -11.75 17.95
CA ARG A 114 2.84 -11.88 16.52
C ARG A 114 1.88 -12.82 15.79
N GLU A 115 1.55 -13.98 16.35
CA GLU A 115 0.61 -14.93 15.72
C GLU A 115 -0.75 -14.28 15.43
N LYS A 116 -1.31 -13.56 16.40
CA LYS A 116 -2.58 -12.83 16.23
C LYS A 116 -2.47 -11.72 15.18
N VAL A 117 -1.36 -10.99 15.16
CA VAL A 117 -1.16 -9.93 14.16
C VAL A 117 -1.00 -10.52 12.76
N GLU A 118 -0.34 -11.66 12.62
CA GLU A 118 -0.22 -12.38 11.35
C GLU A 118 -1.59 -12.86 10.85
N GLU A 119 -2.47 -13.31 11.73
CA GLU A 119 -3.85 -13.66 11.40
C GLU A 119 -4.69 -12.44 10.99
N ASP A 120 -4.55 -11.32 11.71
CA ASP A 120 -5.19 -10.06 11.35
C ASP A 120 -4.75 -9.60 9.95
N ILE A 121 -3.44 -9.65 9.66
CA ILE A 121 -2.89 -9.30 8.34
C ILE A 121 -3.39 -10.25 7.26
N LEU A 122 -3.31 -11.55 7.48
CA LEU A 122 -3.75 -12.54 6.50
C LEU A 122 -5.24 -12.36 6.17
N THR A 123 -6.07 -12.21 7.20
CA THR A 123 -7.52 -11.98 7.04
C THR A 123 -7.77 -10.69 6.27
N TYR A 124 -7.04 -9.62 6.60
CA TYR A 124 -7.18 -8.34 5.92
C TYR A 124 -6.74 -8.43 4.45
N ALA A 125 -5.60 -9.05 4.17
CA ALA A 125 -5.08 -9.24 2.81
C ALA A 125 -6.06 -10.04 1.95
N VAL A 126 -6.62 -11.13 2.46
CA VAL A 126 -7.60 -11.96 1.75
C VAL A 126 -8.90 -11.19 1.50
N THR A 127 -9.46 -10.54 2.53
CA THR A 127 -10.79 -9.90 2.42
C THR A 127 -10.77 -8.56 1.69
N LYS A 128 -9.62 -7.88 1.65
CA LYS A 128 -9.47 -6.54 1.07
C LYS A 128 -8.60 -6.49 -0.19
N MET A 129 -8.24 -7.65 -0.75
CA MET A 129 -7.42 -7.71 -1.96
C MET A 129 -7.99 -6.88 -3.12
N HIS A 130 -9.31 -6.90 -3.34
CA HIS A 130 -9.95 -6.06 -4.34
C HIS A 130 -9.71 -4.55 -4.11
N MET A 131 -9.73 -4.08 -2.86
CA MET A 131 -9.43 -2.67 -2.53
C MET A 131 -7.94 -2.35 -2.73
N MET A 132 -7.06 -3.29 -2.41
CA MET A 132 -5.62 -3.18 -2.68
C MET A 132 -5.35 -3.10 -4.20
N GLN A 133 -6.09 -3.84 -5.01
CA GLN A 133 -5.99 -3.76 -6.47
C GLN A 133 -6.60 -2.46 -7.02
N MET A 134 -7.67 -1.95 -6.42
CA MET A 134 -8.23 -0.63 -6.76
C MET A 134 -7.23 0.50 -6.48
N PHE A 135 -6.40 0.38 -5.44
CA PHE A 135 -5.29 1.31 -5.15
C PHE A 135 -4.28 1.42 -6.31
N LEU A 136 -4.20 0.42 -7.19
CA LEU A 136 -3.25 0.39 -8.31
C LEU A 136 -3.87 0.67 -9.68
N LYS A 137 -5.14 1.08 -9.74
CA LYS A 137 -5.82 1.27 -11.03
C LYS A 137 -5.91 2.73 -11.47
N VAL A 138 -5.03 3.61 -10.98
CA VAL A 138 -5.17 5.05 -11.25
C VAL A 138 -4.00 5.66 -12.03
N THR A 139 -4.40 6.49 -12.99
CA THR A 139 -3.65 7.14 -14.08
C THR A 139 -2.46 8.00 -13.64
N GLU A 140 -1.61 8.36 -14.61
CA GLU A 140 -0.31 9.04 -14.46
C GLU A 140 -0.26 10.37 -13.66
N GLU A 141 -1.38 10.87 -13.11
CA GLU A 141 -1.46 12.16 -12.40
C GLU A 141 -2.28 12.18 -11.09
N LYS A 142 -3.18 11.22 -10.78
CA LYS A 142 -4.01 11.20 -9.54
C LYS A 142 -4.43 9.79 -9.15
N VAL A 143 -4.79 9.55 -7.88
CA VAL A 143 -5.40 8.31 -7.36
C VAL A 143 -6.86 8.56 -6.92
N THR A 144 -7.84 7.96 -7.60
CA THR A 144 -9.30 8.06 -7.32
C THR A 144 -9.99 6.71 -7.51
N LEU A 145 -10.92 6.38 -6.62
CA LEU A 145 -11.78 5.18 -6.66
C LEU A 145 -12.68 5.12 -7.91
N GLU A 146 -12.63 4.00 -8.66
CA GLU A 146 -13.68 3.65 -9.63
C GLU A 146 -14.20 2.24 -9.37
N CYS A 147 -15.47 2.14 -9.02
CA CYS A 147 -16.19 0.90 -8.77
C CYS A 147 -16.41 0.16 -10.09
N ILE A 148 -15.89 -1.06 -10.23
CA ILE A 148 -16.29 -1.94 -11.34
C ILE A 148 -17.57 -2.65 -10.90
N MET A 149 -18.72 -2.14 -11.32
CA MET A 149 -19.91 -2.98 -11.42
C MET A 149 -19.69 -3.96 -12.56
N ASN A 150 -19.61 -5.24 -12.23
CA ASN A 150 -19.61 -6.31 -13.22
C ASN A 150 -20.99 -6.35 -13.90
N ASN A 151 -21.02 -6.16 -15.22
CA ASN A 151 -22.06 -6.72 -16.08
C ASN A 151 -21.58 -8.07 -16.61
#